data_AF-X0JQ98-F1
#
_entry.id   AF-X0JQ98-F1
#
_cell.length_a   1.000
_cell.length_b   1.000
_cell.length_c   1.000
_cell.angle_alpha   90.00
_cell.angle_beta   90.00
_cell.angle_gamma   90.00
#
_symmetry.space_group_name_H-M   'P 1'
#
loop_
_entity.id
_entity.type
_entity.pdbx_description
1 polymer ?
#
loop_
_entity_poly.entity_id
_entity_poly.type
_entity_poly.pdbx_seq_one_letter_code
_entity_poly.pdbx_strand_id
1 'polypeptide(L)'
;MQEAIPKLLQTIEQKEIRLVTNAFNSTPEFIAYFQAAATGAVPLILLDVAQSIKRIGARLDGIKDELAISNIAKVQGWADDGFGTYVHRFVRNEMAPAEGRTKGESHFFYVWNPDSDWYPDFEGRQREDPLGPNFGGYHHDLATICVRMRADRQALIATTEDNNNVVFHLIIPTYYPIVIDTPIVFAAELFPLTITGSRHRGTDLVWFNLDERSRFPSPQLEFIGVLHLAENNVVGSAV
;
A
#
# COMPACT_ATOMS: atom_id res chain seq x y z
N MET A 1 7.12 -29.49 -22.11
CA MET A 1 7.63 -28.25 -21.47
C MET A 1 6.68 -27.06 -21.64
N GLN A 2 5.36 -27.29 -21.82
CA GLN A 2 4.41 -26.26 -22.28
C GLN A 2 3.19 -26.11 -21.35
N GLU A 3 3.13 -26.86 -20.25
CA GLU A 3 2.04 -26.81 -19.24
C GLU A 3 2.50 -26.23 -17.88
N ALA A 4 3.79 -25.92 -17.73
CA ALA A 4 4.33 -25.42 -16.46
C ALA A 4 4.03 -23.93 -16.24
N ILE A 5 3.98 -23.13 -17.31
CA ILE A 5 3.76 -21.68 -17.25
C ILE A 5 2.33 -21.34 -16.76
N PRO A 6 1.25 -21.98 -17.25
CA PRO A 6 -0.11 -21.72 -16.75
C PRO A 6 -0.29 -22.12 -15.28
N LYS A 7 0.30 -23.24 -14.85
CA LYS A 7 0.25 -23.68 -13.45
C LYS A 7 1.04 -22.76 -12.52
N LEU A 8 2.15 -22.21 -12.99
CA LEU A 8 2.95 -21.26 -12.21
C LEU A 8 2.18 -19.94 -12.03
N LEU A 9 1.54 -19.42 -13.09
CA LEU A 9 0.65 -18.25 -13.01
C LEU A 9 -0.51 -18.49 -12.03
N GLN A 10 -1.13 -19.67 -12.09
CA GLN A 10 -2.22 -20.07 -11.19
C GLN A 10 -1.76 -20.26 -9.73
N THR A 11 -0.49 -20.60 -9.50
CA THR A 11 0.09 -20.75 -8.15
C THR A 11 0.51 -19.39 -7.56
N ILE A 12 0.86 -18.42 -8.41
CA ILE A 12 1.12 -17.03 -8.02
C ILE A 12 -0.20 -16.31 -7.75
N GLU A 13 -1.25 -16.63 -8.50
CA GLU A 13 -2.62 -16.26 -8.17
C GLU A 13 -3.01 -16.82 -6.79
N GLN A 14 -2.55 -18.01 -6.36
CA GLN A 14 -2.92 -18.55 -5.05
C GLN A 14 -2.25 -17.87 -3.82
N LYS A 15 -1.32 -16.92 -4.01
CA LYS A 15 -0.74 -16.05 -2.94
C LYS A 15 -0.86 -14.56 -3.32
N GLU A 16 -2.03 -14.26 -3.87
CA GLU A 16 -2.48 -13.28 -4.86
C GLU A 16 -2.15 -11.78 -4.65
N ILE A 17 -1.06 -11.26 -5.24
CA ILE A 17 -1.16 -9.89 -5.77
C ILE A 17 -2.08 -9.95 -6.97
N ARG A 18 -3.28 -9.38 -6.81
CA ARG A 18 -4.27 -9.32 -7.87
C ARG A 18 -3.73 -8.48 -9.02
N LEU A 19 -3.43 -9.17 -10.11
CA LEU A 19 -2.97 -8.56 -11.35
C LEU A 19 -4.13 -7.80 -11.97
N VAL A 20 -3.95 -6.50 -12.16
CA VAL A 20 -4.92 -5.65 -12.84
C VAL A 20 -4.64 -5.74 -14.33
N THR A 21 -5.60 -6.23 -15.10
CA THR A 21 -5.48 -6.31 -16.55
C THR A 21 -5.20 -4.92 -17.15
N ASN A 22 -4.25 -4.83 -18.08
CA ASN A 22 -3.78 -3.59 -18.70
C ASN A 22 -2.97 -2.64 -17.79
N ALA A 23 -2.54 -3.08 -16.61
CA ALA A 23 -1.53 -2.37 -15.84
C ALA A 23 -0.14 -2.50 -16.49
N PHE A 24 0.73 -1.52 -16.26
CA PHE A 24 2.12 -1.46 -16.75
C PHE A 24 2.92 -2.71 -16.40
N ASN A 25 2.61 -3.31 -15.25
CA ASN A 25 3.27 -4.49 -14.69
C ASN A 25 2.59 -5.81 -15.07
N SER A 26 1.77 -5.81 -16.13
CA SER A 26 1.09 -7.01 -16.65
C SER A 26 1.90 -7.75 -17.72
N THR A 27 3.06 -7.25 -18.13
CA THR A 27 3.88 -7.90 -19.17
C THR A 27 4.65 -9.11 -18.60
N PRO A 28 5.04 -10.09 -19.44
CA PRO A 28 5.80 -11.25 -19.00
C PRO A 28 7.11 -10.90 -18.27
N GLU A 29 7.77 -9.82 -18.66
CA GLU A 29 9.01 -9.35 -18.05
C GLU A 29 8.78 -8.95 -16.59
N PHE A 30 7.78 -8.10 -16.32
CA PHE A 30 7.40 -7.69 -14.96
C PHE A 30 6.97 -8.87 -14.09
N ILE A 31 6.17 -9.77 -14.68
CA ILE A 31 5.74 -11.00 -14.00
C ILE A 31 6.95 -11.86 -13.61
N ALA A 32 7.97 -11.97 -14.47
CA ALA A 32 9.18 -12.73 -14.16
C ALA A 32 10.00 -12.11 -13.02
N TYR A 33 10.11 -10.78 -12.94
CA TYR A 33 10.76 -10.10 -11.80
C TYR A 33 10.01 -10.38 -10.50
N PHE A 34 8.68 -10.32 -10.52
CA PHE A 34 7.88 -10.61 -9.34
C PHE A 34 8.03 -12.08 -8.90
N GLN A 35 8.01 -13.02 -9.84
CA GLN A 35 8.27 -14.43 -9.57
C GLN A 35 9.65 -14.68 -8.97
N ALA A 36 10.68 -14.04 -9.50
CA ALA A 36 12.04 -14.13 -8.99
C ALA A 36 12.14 -13.54 -7.57
N ALA A 37 11.47 -12.42 -7.29
CA ALA A 37 11.42 -11.82 -5.96
C ALA A 37 10.66 -12.69 -4.95
N ALA A 38 9.60 -13.38 -5.38
CA ALA A 38 8.80 -14.26 -4.51
C ALA A 38 9.47 -15.61 -4.23
N THR A 39 10.37 -16.07 -5.11
CA THR A 39 11.08 -17.36 -4.99
C THR A 39 12.50 -17.21 -4.45
N GLY A 40 13.13 -16.06 -4.66
CA GLY A 40 14.47 -15.75 -4.18
C GLY A 40 14.46 -15.28 -2.73
N ALA A 41 15.45 -15.73 -1.95
CA ALA A 41 15.82 -15.14 -0.66
C ALA A 41 16.44 -13.74 -0.84
N VAL A 42 15.75 -12.86 -1.57
CA VAL A 42 16.15 -11.45 -1.61
C VAL A 42 16.07 -10.98 -0.16
N PRO A 43 17.13 -10.40 0.43
CA PRO A 43 17.05 -9.86 1.77
C PRO A 43 16.00 -8.77 1.76
N LEU A 44 14.80 -9.14 2.18
CA LEU A 44 13.75 -8.24 2.56
C LEU A 44 14.13 -7.84 3.97
N ILE A 45 14.77 -6.69 4.12
CA ILE A 45 14.68 -5.98 5.39
C ILE A 45 13.26 -5.36 5.41
N LEU A 46 12.25 -6.21 5.46
CA LEU A 46 11.01 -5.92 6.17
C LEU A 46 11.28 -6.51 7.54
N LEU A 47 11.76 -5.69 8.47
CA LEU A 47 11.84 -6.10 9.87
C LEU A 47 10.40 -6.36 10.34
N ASP A 48 10.02 -7.62 10.28
CA ASP A 48 8.96 -8.28 11.05
C ASP A 48 7.56 -7.65 11.02
N VAL A 49 7.07 -7.19 9.87
CA VAL A 49 5.68 -6.70 9.71
C VAL A 49 4.66 -7.84 9.85
N ALA A 50 5.04 -9.08 9.48
CA ALA A 50 4.14 -10.23 9.47
C ALA A 50 3.62 -10.62 10.86
N GLN A 51 4.34 -10.30 11.95
CA GLN A 51 3.92 -10.61 13.33
C GLN A 51 3.29 -9.41 14.08
N SER A 52 3.09 -8.29 13.39
CA SER A 52 3.10 -6.99 14.03
C SER A 52 1.90 -6.10 13.77
N ILE A 53 0.95 -6.54 12.95
CA ILE A 53 -0.34 -5.87 12.86
C ILE A 53 -1.14 -6.26 14.12
N LYS A 54 -0.80 -5.65 15.26
CA LYS A 54 -1.78 -5.56 16.33
C LYS A 54 -2.88 -4.67 15.80
N ARG A 55 -4.04 -5.25 15.52
CA ARG A 55 -5.31 -4.51 15.51
C ARG A 55 -5.46 -3.91 16.91
N ILE A 56 -4.84 -2.75 17.19
CA ILE A 56 -4.99 -2.07 18.49
C ILE A 56 -6.41 -1.51 18.52
N GLY A 57 -7.36 -2.38 18.85
CA GLY A 57 -8.69 -2.03 19.33
C GLY A 57 -8.68 -1.79 20.83
N ALA A 58 -7.73 -1.00 21.33
CA ALA A 58 -7.64 -0.73 22.78
C ALA A 58 -7.23 0.72 23.11
N ARG A 59 -6.73 1.52 22.15
CA ARG A 59 -6.54 2.97 22.34
C ARG A 59 -7.50 3.83 21.51
N LEU A 60 -8.30 3.21 20.64
CA LEU A 60 -9.26 3.87 19.74
C LEU A 60 -10.63 3.17 19.82
N ASP A 61 -11.04 2.76 21.02
CA ASP A 61 -12.37 2.19 21.26
C ASP A 61 -13.49 3.12 20.79
N GLY A 62 -13.24 4.43 20.68
CA GLY A 62 -14.23 5.40 20.21
C GLY A 62 -14.46 5.52 18.70
N ILE A 63 -13.71 4.83 17.82
CA ILE A 63 -13.93 4.88 16.35
C ILE A 63 -14.42 3.52 15.79
N LYS A 64 -14.35 2.44 16.58
CA LYS A 64 -14.94 1.15 16.22
C LYS A 64 -16.47 1.09 16.38
N ASP A 65 -17.07 2.15 16.91
CA ASP A 65 -18.52 2.25 17.02
C ASP A 65 -19.15 2.20 15.62
N GLU A 66 -20.16 1.35 15.44
CA GLU A 66 -20.94 1.28 14.20
C GLU A 66 -21.48 2.67 13.78
N LEU A 67 -21.74 3.53 14.77
CA LEU A 67 -22.11 4.94 14.55
C LEU A 67 -20.98 5.79 13.97
N ALA A 68 -19.74 5.57 14.40
CA ALA A 68 -18.56 6.24 13.83
C ALA A 68 -18.32 5.77 12.40
N ILE A 69 -18.40 4.46 12.15
CA ILE A 69 -18.27 3.86 10.81
C ILE A 69 -19.39 4.38 9.89
N SER A 70 -20.64 4.38 10.34
CA SER A 70 -21.79 4.92 9.56
C SER A 70 -21.63 6.40 9.23
N ASN A 71 -21.11 7.20 10.16
CA ASN A 71 -20.83 8.62 9.92
C ASN A 71 -19.68 8.81 8.93
N ILE A 72 -18.61 8.03 9.05
CA ILE A 72 -17.49 8.04 8.10
C ILE A 72 -17.99 7.66 6.71
N ALA A 73 -18.84 6.62 6.60
CA ALA A 73 -19.46 6.20 5.35
C ALA A 73 -20.25 7.30 4.65
N LYS A 74 -21.06 8.04 5.41
CA LYS A 74 -21.82 9.17 4.88
C LYS A 74 -20.92 10.31 4.44
N VAL A 75 -19.92 10.66 5.25
CA VAL A 75 -19.01 11.79 4.97
C VAL A 75 -18.07 11.50 3.80
N GLN A 76 -17.55 10.28 3.69
CA GLN A 76 -16.71 9.84 2.58
C GLN A 76 -17.52 9.43 1.33
N GLY A 77 -18.86 9.43 1.44
CA GLY A 77 -19.77 9.19 0.32
C GLY A 77 -19.74 7.75 -0.19
N TRP A 78 -19.64 6.77 0.71
CA TRP A 78 -19.71 5.34 0.38
C TRP A 78 -20.83 4.58 1.09
N ALA A 79 -21.69 5.30 1.81
CA ALA A 79 -22.84 4.70 2.48
C ALA A 79 -23.77 3.93 1.52
N ASP A 80 -23.92 4.42 0.29
CA ASP A 80 -24.84 3.84 -0.70
C ASP A 80 -24.14 2.92 -1.72
N ASP A 81 -22.90 3.25 -2.11
CA ASP A 81 -22.17 2.56 -3.18
C ASP A 81 -21.12 1.55 -2.69
N GLY A 82 -20.96 1.41 -1.37
CA GLY A 82 -20.00 0.50 -0.76
C GLY A 82 -18.57 1.02 -0.70
N PHE A 83 -17.80 0.50 0.26
CA PHE A 83 -16.43 0.95 0.52
C PHE A 83 -15.49 0.65 -0.66
N GLY A 84 -15.66 -0.46 -1.39
CA GLY A 84 -14.83 -0.76 -2.57
C GLY A 84 -14.98 0.25 -3.71
N THR A 85 -16.19 0.78 -3.93
CA THR A 85 -16.40 1.89 -4.88
C THR A 85 -15.67 3.16 -4.43
N TYR A 86 -15.63 3.42 -3.13
CA TYR A 86 -14.83 4.53 -2.59
C TYR A 86 -13.33 4.30 -2.76
N VAL A 87 -12.82 3.09 -2.52
CA VAL A 87 -11.40 2.78 -2.77
C VAL A 87 -11.03 3.11 -4.21
N HIS A 88 -11.85 2.69 -5.18
CA HIS A 88 -11.63 2.98 -6.60
C HIS A 88 -11.61 4.48 -6.90
N ARG A 89 -12.61 5.22 -6.41
CA ARG A 89 -12.67 6.68 -6.56
C ARG A 89 -11.48 7.38 -5.89
N PHE A 90 -11.05 6.91 -4.72
CA PHE A 90 -9.90 7.46 -4.01
C PHE A 90 -8.62 7.28 -4.84
N VAL A 91 -8.34 6.06 -5.31
CA VAL A 91 -7.16 5.81 -6.16
C VAL A 91 -7.17 6.69 -7.40
N ARG A 92 -8.32 6.81 -8.08
CA ARG A 92 -8.46 7.69 -9.24
C ARG A 92 -8.12 9.15 -8.92
N ASN A 93 -8.60 9.64 -7.78
CA ASN A 93 -8.35 11.02 -7.36
C ASN A 93 -6.87 11.25 -7.04
N GLU A 94 -6.15 10.25 -6.52
CA GLU A 94 -4.70 10.32 -6.32
C GLU A 94 -3.93 10.25 -7.65
N MET A 95 -4.44 9.52 -8.64
CA MET A 95 -3.84 9.43 -9.97
C MET A 95 -4.00 10.72 -10.79
N ALA A 96 -5.14 11.41 -10.69
CA ALA A 96 -5.47 12.54 -11.55
C ALA A 96 -4.48 13.73 -11.50
N PRO A 97 -3.96 14.16 -10.33
CA PRO A 97 -2.94 15.21 -10.26
C PRO A 97 -1.61 14.81 -10.92
N ALA A 98 -1.25 13.53 -10.84
CA ALA A 98 -0.04 13.01 -11.46
C ALA A 98 -0.16 13.02 -12.99
N GLU A 99 -1.32 12.68 -13.54
CA GLU A 99 -1.58 12.68 -14.99
C GLU A 99 -1.49 14.07 -15.64
N GLY A 100 -1.72 15.15 -14.87
CA GLY A 100 -1.75 16.53 -15.37
C GLY A 100 -0.46 17.35 -15.19
N ARG A 101 0.56 16.84 -14.47
CA ARG A 101 1.74 17.63 -14.05
C ARG A 101 3.06 16.86 -14.04
N THR A 102 3.23 15.84 -14.87
CA THR A 102 4.49 15.09 -14.93
C THR A 102 5.63 15.96 -15.48
N LYS A 103 6.39 16.60 -14.59
CA LYS A 103 7.71 17.20 -14.90
C LYS A 103 8.74 16.09 -15.17
N GLY A 104 8.47 15.21 -16.14
CA GLY A 104 9.29 14.03 -16.42
C GLY A 104 9.18 12.89 -15.40
N GLU A 105 8.26 12.97 -14.42
CA GLU A 105 8.03 11.92 -13.43
C GLU A 105 7.05 10.84 -13.92
N SER A 106 7.35 9.58 -13.63
CA SER A 106 6.44 8.46 -13.84
C SER A 106 5.92 7.96 -12.49
N HIS A 107 4.62 8.14 -12.23
CA HIS A 107 3.98 7.78 -10.97
C HIS A 107 3.24 6.45 -11.10
N PHE A 108 3.48 5.52 -10.16
CA PHE A 108 2.78 4.23 -10.10
C PHE A 108 2.11 4.04 -8.73
N PHE A 109 0.91 3.47 -8.75
CA PHE A 109 0.00 3.49 -7.60
C PHE A 109 -0.37 2.08 -7.16
N TYR A 110 -0.32 1.85 -5.85
CA TYR A 110 -0.64 0.58 -5.22
C TYR A 110 -1.58 0.80 -4.04
N VAL A 111 -2.44 -0.17 -3.75
CA VAL A 111 -3.34 -0.11 -2.58
C VAL A 111 -2.99 -1.19 -1.57
N TRP A 112 -2.95 -0.78 -0.31
CA TRP A 112 -2.93 -1.71 0.81
C TRP A 112 -4.05 -1.40 1.79
N ASN A 113 -4.77 -2.44 2.20
CA ASN A 113 -5.69 -2.40 3.33
C ASN A 113 -5.72 -3.78 3.97
N PRO A 114 -5.58 -3.94 5.30
CA PRO A 114 -5.55 -5.24 5.95
C PRO A 114 -6.82 -6.10 5.75
N ASP A 115 -7.95 -5.48 5.38
CA ASP A 115 -9.19 -6.17 5.02
C ASP A 115 -9.32 -6.33 3.51
N SER A 116 -10.04 -7.37 3.10
CA SER A 116 -10.27 -7.73 1.69
C SER A 116 -11.75 -7.74 1.30
N ASP A 117 -12.63 -7.31 2.20
CA ASP A 117 -14.08 -7.24 2.01
C ASP A 117 -14.50 -6.24 0.92
N TRP A 118 -13.67 -5.22 0.68
CA TRP A 118 -13.86 -4.22 -0.36
C TRP A 118 -13.54 -4.69 -1.78
N TYR A 119 -12.89 -5.86 -1.93
CA TYR A 119 -12.42 -6.34 -3.23
C TYR A 119 -13.55 -6.50 -4.26
N PRO A 120 -14.70 -7.16 -3.96
CA PRO A 120 -15.73 -7.41 -4.98
C PRO A 120 -16.29 -6.13 -5.62
N ASP A 121 -16.59 -5.12 -4.80
CA ASP A 121 -17.14 -3.84 -5.28
C ASP A 121 -16.09 -3.05 -6.07
N PHE A 122 -14.85 -3.05 -5.58
CA PHE A 122 -13.74 -2.42 -6.30
C PHE A 122 -13.47 -3.07 -7.66
N GLU A 123 -13.43 -4.41 -7.71
CA GLU A 123 -13.25 -5.15 -8.97
C GLU A 123 -14.44 -4.96 -9.91
N GLY A 124 -15.65 -4.85 -9.36
CA GLY A 124 -16.84 -4.41 -10.10
C GLY A 124 -16.61 -3.08 -10.78
N ARG A 125 -16.18 -2.07 -10.02
CA ARG A 125 -15.89 -0.74 -10.54
C ARG A 125 -14.71 -0.71 -11.51
N GLN A 126 -13.66 -1.48 -11.26
CA GLN A 126 -12.51 -1.59 -12.14
C GLN A 126 -12.87 -2.22 -13.49
N ARG A 127 -13.84 -3.14 -13.55
CA ARG A 127 -14.36 -3.69 -14.81
C ARG A 127 -15.20 -2.69 -15.59
N GLU A 128 -15.98 -1.88 -14.91
CA GLU A 128 -16.86 -0.88 -15.54
C GLU A 128 -16.11 0.36 -16.00
N ASP A 129 -15.14 0.80 -15.20
CA ASP A 129 -14.43 2.06 -15.37
C ASP A 129 -12.97 1.89 -14.91
N PRO A 130 -12.12 1.28 -15.75
CA PRO A 130 -10.77 0.90 -15.37
C PRO A 130 -9.91 2.09 -14.95
N LEU A 131 -9.20 1.95 -13.82
CA LEU A 131 -8.06 2.81 -13.51
C LEU A 131 -7.00 2.73 -14.62
N GLY A 132 -6.25 3.83 -14.79
CA GLY A 132 -5.22 3.95 -15.81
C GLY A 132 -4.08 2.94 -15.67
N PRO A 133 -3.23 2.80 -16.71
CA PRO A 133 -2.20 1.75 -16.78
C PRO A 133 -1.14 1.83 -15.67
N ASN A 134 -1.03 2.96 -14.97
CA ASN A 134 -0.08 3.14 -13.87
C ASN A 134 -0.56 2.57 -12.52
N PHE A 135 -1.78 2.02 -12.47
CA PHE A 135 -2.25 1.31 -11.29
C PHE A 135 -1.64 -0.10 -11.22
N GLY A 136 -0.72 -0.30 -10.27
CA GLY A 136 0.09 -1.52 -10.14
C GLY A 136 -0.54 -2.66 -9.35
N GLY A 137 -1.71 -2.43 -8.75
CA GLY A 137 -2.50 -3.46 -8.06
C GLY A 137 -2.61 -3.23 -6.56
N TYR A 138 -3.10 -4.26 -5.85
CA TYR A 138 -3.49 -4.15 -4.45
C TYR A 138 -3.32 -5.47 -3.70
N HIS A 139 -3.13 -5.40 -2.37
CA HIS A 139 -3.06 -6.57 -1.50
C HIS A 139 -3.47 -6.22 -0.05
N HIS A 140 -3.84 -7.24 0.72
CA HIS A 140 -4.13 -7.11 2.15
C HIS A 140 -2.92 -7.29 3.07
N ASP A 141 -1.79 -7.70 2.49
CA ASP A 141 -0.56 -8.01 3.21
C ASP A 141 0.48 -6.99 2.79
N LEU A 142 0.94 -6.20 3.76
CA LEU A 142 1.81 -5.05 3.50
C LEU A 142 3.17 -5.50 2.97
N ALA A 143 3.70 -6.61 3.49
CA ALA A 143 4.97 -7.16 3.02
C ALA A 143 4.87 -7.58 1.55
N THR A 144 3.79 -8.27 1.19
CA THR A 144 3.56 -8.79 -0.16
C THR A 144 3.41 -7.64 -1.18
N ILE A 145 2.63 -6.61 -0.89
CA ILE A 145 2.54 -5.46 -1.82
C ILE A 145 3.87 -4.71 -1.93
N CYS A 146 4.65 -4.59 -0.85
CA CYS A 146 6.00 -4.03 -0.91
C CYS A 146 6.96 -4.87 -1.76
N VAL A 147 6.88 -6.21 -1.69
CA VAL A 147 7.65 -7.10 -2.58
C VAL A 147 7.27 -6.86 -4.04
N ARG A 148 5.97 -6.69 -4.34
CA ARG A 148 5.52 -6.35 -5.69
C ARG A 148 6.14 -5.05 -6.19
N MET A 149 5.99 -3.99 -5.40
CA MET A 149 6.52 -2.68 -5.75
C MET A 149 8.02 -2.76 -6.05
N ARG A 150 8.79 -3.45 -5.21
CA ARG A 150 10.24 -3.64 -5.43
C ARG A 150 10.53 -4.37 -6.75
N ALA A 151 9.81 -5.44 -7.04
CA ALA A 151 9.96 -6.18 -8.29
C ALA A 151 9.62 -5.32 -9.52
N ASP A 152 8.54 -4.54 -9.42
CA ASP A 152 8.13 -3.62 -10.48
C ASP A 152 9.18 -2.51 -10.70
N ARG A 153 9.83 -1.99 -9.63
CA ARG A 153 10.94 -1.04 -9.79
C ARG A 153 12.13 -1.67 -10.49
N GLN A 154 12.49 -2.90 -10.12
CA GLN A 154 13.59 -3.62 -10.79
C GLN A 154 13.30 -3.84 -12.27
N ALA A 155 12.06 -4.21 -12.60
CA ALA A 155 11.62 -4.34 -13.98
C ALA A 155 11.70 -3.00 -14.73
N LEU A 156 11.14 -1.91 -14.17
CA LEU A 156 11.23 -0.56 -14.76
C LEU A 156 12.69 -0.15 -15.04
N ILE A 157 13.58 -0.37 -14.08
CA ILE A 157 15.01 -0.07 -14.23
C ILE A 157 15.64 -0.86 -15.38
N ALA A 158 15.25 -2.11 -15.56
CA ALA A 158 15.81 -3.00 -16.57
C ALA A 158 15.20 -2.82 -17.96
N THR A 159 13.94 -2.39 -18.05
CA THR A 159 13.18 -2.33 -19.30
C THR A 159 13.02 -0.94 -19.88
N THR A 160 13.31 0.11 -19.11
CA THR A 160 13.09 1.50 -19.53
C THR A 160 14.42 2.25 -19.60
N GLU A 161 14.76 2.75 -20.78
CA GLU A 161 16.01 3.52 -21.01
C GLU A 161 16.03 4.85 -20.24
N ASP A 162 14.84 5.42 -19.98
CA ASP A 162 14.65 6.69 -19.28
C ASP A 162 14.24 6.43 -17.82
N ASN A 163 15.24 6.07 -17.01
CA ASN A 163 15.06 5.56 -15.65
C ASN A 163 14.94 6.67 -14.59
N ASN A 164 14.93 7.94 -15.01
CA ASN A 164 14.99 9.04 -14.08
C ASN A 164 13.59 9.55 -13.77
N ASN A 165 13.22 9.33 -12.50
CA ASN A 165 12.09 9.92 -11.79
C ASN A 165 10.80 9.05 -11.69
N VAL A 166 10.97 7.75 -11.43
CA VAL A 166 9.88 6.84 -11.02
C VAL A 166 9.49 7.07 -9.56
N VAL A 167 8.26 7.48 -9.30
CA VAL A 167 7.70 7.68 -7.96
C VAL A 167 6.63 6.61 -7.68
N PHE A 168 6.73 5.94 -6.54
CA PHE A 168 5.72 5.01 -6.08
C PHE A 168 4.80 5.65 -5.05
N HIS A 169 3.51 5.30 -5.15
CA HIS A 169 2.47 5.71 -4.24
C HIS A 169 1.83 4.48 -3.60
N LEU A 170 1.83 4.41 -2.27
CA LEU A 170 1.11 3.42 -1.49
C LEU A 170 -0.11 4.09 -0.85
N ILE A 171 -1.31 3.75 -1.33
CA ILE A 171 -2.57 4.29 -0.86
C ILE A 171 -3.18 3.33 0.17
N ILE A 172 -3.56 3.87 1.33
CA ILE A 172 -4.12 3.12 2.46
C ILE A 172 -5.54 3.64 2.74
N PRO A 173 -6.53 3.21 1.93
CA PRO A 173 -7.91 3.60 2.15
C PRO A 173 -8.40 2.91 3.41
N THR A 174 -8.98 3.65 4.34
CA THR A 174 -9.62 3.07 5.53
C THR A 174 -10.81 3.89 6.00
N TYR A 175 -11.75 3.21 6.66
CA TYR A 175 -12.88 3.80 7.38
C TYR A 175 -12.77 3.63 8.90
N TYR A 176 -11.67 3.07 9.38
CA TYR A 176 -11.37 2.91 10.80
C TYR A 176 -9.87 3.11 11.08
N PRO A 177 -9.49 3.33 12.34
CA PRO A 177 -8.09 3.54 12.71
C PRO A 177 -7.23 2.28 12.54
N ILE A 178 -6.15 2.39 11.77
CA ILE A 178 -5.12 1.36 11.60
C ILE A 178 -3.83 1.85 12.27
N VAL A 179 -3.36 1.14 13.28
CA VAL A 179 -2.12 1.49 13.99
C VAL A 179 -1.12 0.36 13.78
N ILE A 180 0.02 0.68 13.19
CA ILE A 180 1.14 -0.24 13.02
C ILE A 180 2.23 0.17 14.00
N ASP A 181 2.22 -0.45 15.18
CA ASP A 181 3.04 -0.07 16.33
C ASP A 181 4.43 -0.72 16.33
N THR A 182 4.65 -1.74 15.51
CA THR A 182 5.99 -2.27 15.27
C THR A 182 6.80 -1.33 14.37
N PRO A 183 8.07 -1.06 14.72
CA PRO A 183 8.97 -0.29 13.87
C PRO A 183 9.06 -0.86 12.45
N ILE A 184 8.74 -0.02 11.46
CA ILE A 184 8.84 -0.35 10.03
C ILE A 184 9.98 0.44 9.40
N VAL A 185 10.72 -0.27 8.55
CA VAL A 185 11.68 0.29 7.61
C VAL A 185 11.26 -0.14 6.20
N PHE A 186 11.05 0.81 5.30
CA PHE A 186 10.83 0.52 3.88
C PHE A 186 12.17 0.31 3.18
N ALA A 187 12.23 -0.67 2.27
CA ALA A 187 13.43 -0.96 1.49
C ALA A 187 13.82 0.24 0.61
N ALA A 188 15.13 0.47 0.43
CA ALA A 188 15.66 1.58 -0.38
C ALA A 188 15.07 1.61 -1.80
N GLU A 189 14.83 0.42 -2.36
CA GLU A 189 14.26 0.20 -3.68
C GLU A 189 12.77 0.54 -3.76
N LEU A 190 12.13 1.00 -2.68
CA LEU A 190 10.79 1.58 -2.72
C LEU A 190 10.81 3.09 -2.93
N PHE A 191 11.96 3.76 -2.80
CA PHE A 191 12.06 5.20 -2.96
C PHE A 191 12.34 5.66 -4.40
N PRO A 192 11.86 6.86 -4.81
CA PRO A 192 10.92 7.75 -4.10
C PRO A 192 9.56 7.10 -3.79
N LEU A 193 9.07 7.28 -2.56
CA LEU A 193 7.84 6.67 -2.01
C LEU A 193 6.97 7.73 -1.34
N THR A 194 5.71 7.82 -1.76
CA THR A 194 4.64 8.54 -1.07
C THR A 194 3.65 7.55 -0.48
N ILE A 195 3.21 7.78 0.76
CA ILE A 195 2.20 6.98 1.43
C ILE A 195 1.02 7.89 1.80
N THR A 196 -0.15 7.55 1.28
CA THR A 196 -1.37 8.35 1.45
C THR A 196 -2.41 7.57 2.24
N GLY A 197 -2.87 8.10 3.37
CA GLY A 197 -3.92 7.51 4.21
C GLY A 197 -5.27 8.21 4.07
N SER A 198 -6.29 7.67 4.76
CA SER A 198 -7.55 8.38 4.97
C SER A 198 -7.45 9.38 6.14
N ARG A 199 -8.11 10.54 6.01
CA ARG A 199 -8.33 11.51 7.09
C ARG A 199 -9.83 11.74 7.31
N HIS A 200 -10.27 11.75 8.57
CA HIS A 200 -11.64 12.10 8.94
C HIS A 200 -11.65 13.23 9.97
N ARG A 201 -12.35 14.34 9.66
CA ARG A 201 -12.48 15.53 10.54
C ARG A 201 -11.13 16.02 11.08
N GLY A 202 -10.11 16.06 10.22
CA GLY A 202 -8.76 16.51 10.60
C GLY A 202 -7.91 15.46 11.32
N THR A 203 -8.44 14.28 11.60
CA THR A 203 -7.73 13.17 12.25
C THR A 203 -7.31 12.14 11.21
N ASP A 204 -6.02 11.82 11.14
CA ASP A 204 -5.51 10.72 10.32
C ASP A 204 -6.11 9.41 10.80
N LEU A 205 -6.28 8.43 9.91
CA LEU A 205 -6.81 7.10 10.27
C LEU A 205 -5.76 6.00 10.17
N VAL A 206 -4.52 6.33 9.82
CA VAL A 206 -3.43 5.37 9.71
C VAL A 206 -2.21 5.93 10.43
N TRP A 207 -1.56 5.11 11.27
CA TRP A 207 -0.36 5.47 12.00
C TRP A 207 0.73 4.43 11.83
N PHE A 208 1.95 4.89 11.53
CA PHE A 208 3.14 4.05 11.48
C PHE A 208 4.10 4.37 12.62
N ASN A 209 4.68 3.34 13.21
CA ASN A 209 5.96 3.45 13.91
C ASN A 209 7.07 3.33 12.87
N LEU A 210 7.60 4.46 12.40
CA LEU A 210 8.72 4.47 11.45
C LEU A 210 10.03 4.51 12.24
N ASP A 211 10.99 3.66 11.88
CA ASP A 211 12.32 3.71 12.51
C ASP A 211 13.11 4.93 12.02
N GLU A 212 13.05 6.02 12.79
CA GLU A 212 13.77 7.27 12.53
C GLU A 212 15.30 7.11 12.55
N ARG A 213 15.84 6.00 13.08
CA ARG A 213 17.29 5.71 13.13
C ARG A 213 17.77 4.96 11.89
N SER A 214 16.87 4.63 10.98
CA SER A 214 17.19 3.99 9.71
C SER A 214 18.14 4.86 8.87
N ARG A 215 19.08 4.22 8.16
CA ARG A 215 19.94 4.89 7.17
C ARG A 215 19.25 5.06 5.81
N PHE A 216 18.04 4.51 5.66
CA PHE A 216 17.27 4.59 4.43
C PHE A 216 16.48 5.90 4.36
N PRO A 217 16.10 6.37 3.16
CA PRO A 217 15.20 7.50 3.00
C PRO A 217 13.88 7.28 3.76
N SER A 218 13.22 8.37 4.13
CA SER A 218 11.86 8.32 4.70
C SER A 218 10.81 8.58 3.62
N PRO A 219 9.64 7.93 3.69
CA PRO A 219 8.56 8.19 2.74
C PRO A 219 8.00 9.59 2.93
N GLN A 220 7.48 10.18 1.85
CA GLN A 220 6.57 11.32 1.95
C GLN A 220 5.25 10.80 2.51
N LEU A 221 4.76 11.43 3.58
CA LEU A 221 3.56 11.01 4.28
C LEU A 221 2.42 12.01 4.04
N GLU A 222 1.28 11.52 3.60
CA GLU A 222 0.08 12.31 3.36
C GLU A 222 -1.08 11.69 4.13
N PHE A 223 -1.66 12.42 5.07
CA PHE A 223 -2.76 11.91 5.91
C PHE A 223 -2.40 10.64 6.72
N ILE A 224 -1.13 10.55 7.11
CA ILE A 224 -0.56 9.47 7.93
C ILE A 224 0.00 10.08 9.21
N GLY A 225 -0.35 9.52 10.36
CA GLY A 225 0.29 9.84 11.63
C GLY A 225 1.58 9.03 11.87
N VAL A 226 2.52 9.60 12.62
CA VAL A 226 3.74 8.91 13.04
C VAL A 226 3.69 8.67 14.55
N LEU A 227 3.98 7.44 14.97
CA LEU A 227 4.12 7.08 16.38
C LEU A 227 5.53 7.42 16.82
N HIS A 228 5.68 8.45 17.66
CA HIS A 228 6.93 8.68 18.37
C HIS A 228 6.95 7.77 19.61
N LEU A 229 7.89 6.84 19.69
CA LEU A 229 8.15 6.12 20.93
C LEU A 229 8.58 7.14 21.98
N ALA A 230 7.75 7.36 23.00
CA ALA A 230 8.15 8.13 24.16
C ALA A 230 9.34 7.41 24.80
N GLU A 231 10.50 8.07 24.85
CA GLU A 231 11.59 7.64 25.71
C GLU A 231 11.05 7.67 27.15
N ASN A 232 10.68 6.50 27.68
CA ASN A 232 10.44 6.34 29.09
C ASN A 232 11.78 6.55 29.80
N ASN A 233 12.13 7.81 30.06
CA ASN A 233 13.13 8.21 31.03
C ASN A 233 12.61 7.82 32.40
N VAL A 234 12.76 6.54 32.75
CA VAL A 234 12.88 6.15 34.15
C VAL A 234 14.23 6.70 34.61
N VAL A 235 14.22 7.97 35.01
CA VAL A 235 15.24 8.49 35.90
C VAL A 235 15.13 7.66 37.17
N GLY A 236 16.03 6.69 37.31
CA GLY A 236 16.22 5.98 38.55
C GLY A 236 16.58 7.01 39.62
N SER A 237 15.59 7.39 40.43
CA SER A 237 15.83 8.06 41.69
C SER A 237 16.53 7.06 42.61
N ALA A 238 17.86 7.07 42.58
CA ALA A 238 18.66 6.53 43.67
C ALA A 238 18.63 7.56 44.81
N VAL A 239 18.02 7.18 45.93
CA VAL A 239 18.28 7.75 47.25
C VAL A 239 18.98 6.67 48.05
#